data_AF-A0A7C2WRF3-F1
#
_entry.id   AF-A0A7C2WRF3-F1
#
_cell.length_a   1.000
_cell.length_b   1.000
_cell.length_c   1.000
_cell.angle_alpha   90.00
_cell.angle_beta   90.00
_cell.angle_gamma   90.00
#
_symmetry.space_group_name_H-M   'P 1'
#
loop_
_entity.id
_entity.type
_entity.pdbx_description
1 polymer ?
#
loop_
_entity_poly.entity_id
_entity_poly.type
_entity_poly.pdbx_seq_one_letter_code
_entity_poly.pdbx_strand_id
1 'polypeptide(L)'
;MALFFVRATVTPPADMPGRTLYEIWDREARASLEAMEAGAIKGLWKVAGQRVVVGILDPPGGDAIDQAITSLPIMQEMGPSVSWEVLQVRPYEHFAAGLRKAVSSS
;
A
#
# COMPACT_ATOMS: atom_id res chain seq x y z
N MET A 1 -12.65 8.93 5.18
CA MET A 1 -11.20 8.69 5.04
C MET A 1 -10.80 7.64 6.04
N ALA A 2 -10.33 6.51 5.54
CA ALA A 2 -9.94 5.34 6.31
C ALA A 2 -8.51 4.98 5.88
N LEU A 3 -7.64 4.71 6.85
CA LEU A 3 -6.27 4.35 6.57
C LEU A 3 -6.16 2.84 6.40
N PHE A 4 -5.43 2.42 5.38
CA PHE A 4 -5.14 1.00 5.15
C PHE A 4 -3.64 0.80 5.11
N PHE A 5 -3.15 -0.06 5.98
CA PHE A 5 -1.85 -0.67 5.79
C PHE A 5 -1.93 -1.64 4.63
N VAL A 6 -0.95 -1.55 3.73
CA VAL A 6 -0.79 -2.50 2.63
C VAL A 6 0.62 -3.07 2.65
N ARG A 7 0.73 -4.35 2.31
CA ARG A 7 1.99 -5.02 1.99
C ARG A 7 1.80 -5.77 0.68
N ALA A 8 2.51 -5.33 -0.35
CA ALA A 8 2.56 -5.97 -1.65
C ALA A 8 3.84 -6.81 -1.78
N THR A 9 3.71 -8.10 -2.07
CA THR A 9 4.83 -9.00 -2.37
C THR A 9 4.78 -9.42 -3.83
N VAL A 10 5.83 -9.11 -4.58
CA VAL A 10 5.92 -9.35 -6.02
C VAL A 10 6.73 -10.61 -6.28
N THR A 11 6.06 -11.62 -6.85
CA THR A 11 6.63 -12.91 -7.25
C THR A 11 6.50 -13.06 -8.77
N PRO A 12 7.47 -12.52 -9.54
CA PRO A 12 7.42 -12.59 -11.00
C PRO A 12 7.50 -14.04 -11.49
N PRO A 13 6.94 -14.35 -12.67
CA PRO A 13 7.14 -15.63 -13.33
C PRO A 13 8.64 -15.96 -13.50
N ALA A 14 8.99 -17.24 -13.43
CA ALA A 14 10.40 -17.68 -13.47
C ALA A 14 11.09 -17.36 -14.81
N ASP A 15 10.33 -17.28 -15.89
CA ASP A 15 10.78 -16.98 -17.25
C ASP A 15 10.71 -15.48 -17.60
N MET A 16 10.24 -14.62 -16.69
CA MET A 16 10.18 -13.18 -16.92
C MET A 16 11.60 -12.58 -16.99
N PRO A 17 11.95 -11.87 -18.08
CA PRO A 17 13.23 -11.16 -18.15
C PRO A 17 13.34 -10.11 -17.04
N GLY A 18 14.50 -10.04 -16.37
CA GLY A 18 14.72 -9.08 -15.30
C GLY A 18 14.50 -7.61 -15.72
N ARG A 19 14.85 -7.27 -16.97
CA ARG A 19 14.59 -5.94 -17.55
C ARG A 19 13.10 -5.60 -17.59
N THR A 20 12.26 -6.54 -18.02
CA THR A 20 10.80 -6.37 -18.06
C THR A 20 10.25 -6.09 -16.68
N LEU A 21 10.72 -6.82 -15.66
CA LEU A 21 10.33 -6.56 -14.28
C LEU A 21 10.71 -5.13 -13.85
N TYR A 22 11.93 -4.67 -14.12
CA TYR A 22 12.34 -3.30 -13.78
C TYR A 22 11.55 -2.22 -14.51
N GLU A 23 11.17 -2.45 -15.76
CA GLU A 23 10.33 -1.52 -16.53
C GLU A 23 8.92 -1.40 -15.93
N ILE A 24 8.34 -2.50 -15.44
CA ILE A 24 7.07 -2.48 -14.69
C ILE A 24 7.24 -1.72 -13.38
N TRP A 25 8.33 -1.98 -12.63
CA TRP A 25 8.62 -1.27 -11.39
C TRP A 25 8.84 0.24 -11.58
N ASP A 26 9.45 0.68 -12.68
CA ASP A 26 9.60 2.11 -12.97
C ASP A 26 8.24 2.78 -13.20
N ARG A 27 7.34 2.14 -13.95
CA ARG A 27 5.96 2.64 -14.16
C ARG A 27 5.19 2.70 -12.85
N GLU A 28 5.26 1.63 -12.05
CA GLU A 28 4.64 1.57 -10.73
C GLU A 28 5.16 2.66 -9.80
N ALA A 29 6.48 2.89 -9.79
CA ALA A 29 7.10 3.91 -8.96
C ALA A 29 6.63 5.31 -9.34
N ARG A 30 6.53 5.64 -10.63
CA ARG A 30 6.02 6.94 -11.10
C ARG A 30 4.57 7.16 -10.66
N ALA A 31 3.69 6.20 -10.92
CA ALA A 31 2.29 6.28 -10.50
C ALA A 31 2.14 6.40 -8.98
N SER A 32 2.97 5.66 -8.22
CA SER A 32 2.98 5.73 -6.76
C SER A 32 3.43 7.09 -6.24
N LEU A 33 4.46 7.69 -6.84
CA LEU A 33 4.94 9.02 -6.46
C LEU A 33 3.88 10.10 -6.73
N GLU A 34 3.21 10.04 -7.89
CA GLU A 34 2.09 10.95 -8.21
C GLU A 34 0.95 10.80 -7.20
N ALA A 35 0.60 9.56 -6.82
CA ALA A 35 -0.44 9.29 -5.82
C ALA A 35 -0.05 9.74 -4.39
N MET A 36 1.25 9.72 -4.06
CA MET A 36 1.76 10.32 -2.82
C MET A 36 1.63 11.84 -2.83
N GLU A 37 1.99 12.51 -3.93
CA GLU A 37 1.83 13.95 -4.09
C GLU A 37 0.36 14.38 -4.02
N ALA A 38 -0.55 13.59 -4.60
CA ALA A 38 -2.00 13.79 -4.50
C ALA A 38 -2.59 13.47 -3.11
N GLY A 39 -1.79 12.94 -2.18
CA GLY A 39 -2.20 12.63 -0.81
C GLY A 39 -3.03 11.35 -0.64
N ALA A 40 -3.21 10.56 -1.71
CA ALA A 40 -3.90 9.27 -1.67
C ALA A 40 -3.04 8.20 -0.96
N ILE A 41 -1.72 8.34 -1.01
CA ILE A 41 -0.77 7.52 -0.24
C ILE A 41 -0.13 8.40 0.84
N LYS A 42 -0.30 8.04 2.11
CA LYS A 42 0.29 8.77 3.25
C LYS A 42 1.75 8.44 3.49
N GLY A 43 2.18 7.28 3.03
CA GLY A 43 3.58 6.85 3.09
C GLY A 43 3.76 5.52 2.37
N LEU A 44 4.92 5.35 1.74
CA LEU A 44 5.28 4.16 0.98
C LEU A 44 6.77 3.88 1.17
N TRP A 45 7.10 2.61 1.40
CA TRP A 45 8.47 2.19 1.65
C TRP A 45 8.78 0.89 0.92
N LYS A 46 9.98 0.86 0.33
CA LYS A 46 10.57 -0.36 -0.22
C LYS A 46 11.22 -1.16 0.91
N VAL A 47 10.86 -2.43 1.07
CA VAL A 47 11.59 -3.33 1.97
C VAL A 47 12.94 -3.71 1.33
N ALA A 48 14.05 -3.31 1.94
CA ALA A 48 15.38 -3.52 1.40
C ALA A 48 15.68 -5.02 1.20
N GLY A 49 16.27 -5.38 0.06
CA GLY A 49 16.66 -6.76 -0.27
C GLY A 49 15.50 -7.71 -0.62
N GLN A 50 14.25 -7.26 -0.58
CA GLN A 50 13.08 -8.09 -0.87
C GLN A 50 12.33 -7.55 -2.10
N ARG A 51 11.38 -8.30 -2.66
CA ARG A 51 10.44 -7.78 -3.68
C ARG A 51 9.13 -7.33 -3.02
N VAL A 52 9.26 -6.57 -1.94
CA VAL A 52 8.15 -6.15 -1.09
C VAL A 52 8.09 -4.63 -0.95
N VAL A 53 6.89 -4.07 -1.04
CA VAL A 53 6.58 -2.68 -0.70
C VAL A 53 5.53 -2.67 0.40
N VAL A 54 5.67 -1.76 1.36
CA VAL A 54 4.69 -1.52 2.42
C VAL A 54 4.27 -0.06 2.40
N GLY A 55 3.03 0.23 2.76
CA GLY A 55 2.53 1.61 2.75
C GLY A 55 1.26 1.80 3.54
N ILE A 56 0.87 3.08 3.66
CA ILE A 56 -0.40 3.52 4.22
C ILE A 56 -1.17 4.26 3.11
N LEU A 57 -2.30 3.69 2.70
CA LEU A 57 -3.21 4.30 1.73
C LEU A 57 -4.37 4.98 2.47
N ASP A 58 -4.91 6.05 1.89
CA ASP A 58 -6.06 6.80 2.40
C ASP A 58 -7.12 6.99 1.30
N PRO A 59 -7.73 5.89 0.83
CA PRO A 59 -8.82 5.99 -0.13
C PRO A 59 -10.07 6.63 0.51
N PRO A 60 -11.03 7.10 -0.30
CA PRO A 60 -12.27 7.70 0.19
C PRO A 60 -13.07 6.80 1.15
N GLY A 61 -12.96 5.47 1.01
CA GLY A 61 -13.62 4.46 1.85
C GLY A 61 -13.12 3.03 1.59
N GLY A 62 -13.69 2.06 2.30
CA GLY A 62 -13.31 0.64 2.21
C GLY A 62 -13.49 0.06 0.81
N ASP A 63 -14.62 0.32 0.16
CA ASP A 63 -14.91 -0.21 -1.18
C ASP A 63 -13.92 0.31 -2.25
N ALA A 64 -13.26 1.43 -1.99
CA ALA A 64 -12.31 2.04 -2.91
C ALA A 64 -10.89 1.43 -2.80
N ILE A 65 -10.60 0.60 -1.79
CA ILE A 65 -9.26 0.01 -1.65
C ILE A 65 -8.96 -1.00 -2.77
N ASP A 66 -9.93 -1.87 -3.10
CA ASP A 66 -9.77 -2.86 -4.15
C ASP A 66 -9.61 -2.19 -5.51
N GLN A 67 -10.36 -1.12 -5.77
CA GLN A 67 -10.22 -0.33 -6.98
C GLN A 67 -8.85 0.37 -7.05
N ALA A 68 -8.39 0.94 -5.94
CA ALA A 68 -7.07 1.58 -5.88
C ALA A 68 -5.96 0.56 -6.17
N ILE A 69 -5.99 -0.61 -5.51
CA ILE A 69 -5.01 -1.69 -5.73
C ILE A 69 -5.06 -2.18 -7.18
N THR A 70 -6.24 -2.49 -7.70
CA THR A 70 -6.37 -3.01 -9.07
C THR A 70 -5.97 -1.99 -10.13
N SER A 71 -6.07 -0.69 -9.87
CA SER A 71 -5.61 0.36 -10.80
C SER A 71 -4.09 0.50 -10.92
N LEU A 72 -3.32 -0.10 -10.00
CA LEU A 72 -1.86 0.02 -10.01
C LEU A 72 -1.26 -0.64 -11.26
N PRO A 73 -0.30 0.01 -11.95
CA PRO A 73 0.40 -0.57 -13.09
C PRO A 73 0.90 -2.00 -12.84
N ILE A 74 1.49 -2.26 -11.68
CA ILE A 74 2.00 -3.60 -11.35
C ILE A 74 0.88 -4.64 -11.25
N MET A 75 -0.32 -4.26 -10.81
CA MET A 75 -1.47 -5.15 -10.76
C MET A 75 -2.05 -5.44 -12.14
N GLN A 76 -2.09 -4.44 -13.03
CA GLN A 76 -2.54 -4.62 -14.40
C GLN A 76 -1.60 -5.53 -15.21
N GLU A 77 -0.30 -5.44 -14.94
CA GLU A 77 0.73 -6.17 -15.69
C GLU A 77 1.05 -7.55 -15.10
N MET A 78 1.00 -7.68 -13.77
CA MET A 78 1.43 -8.88 -13.07
C MET A 78 0.30 -9.63 -12.35
N GLY A 79 -0.83 -8.98 -12.09
CA GLY A 79 -2.03 -9.57 -11.48
C GLY A 79 -1.73 -10.58 -10.35
N PRO A 80 -1.95 -11.89 -10.57
CA PRO A 80 -1.76 -12.93 -9.54
C PRO A 80 -0.31 -13.08 -9.05
N SER A 81 0.68 -12.53 -9.75
CA SER A 81 2.07 -12.48 -9.30
C SER A 81 2.32 -11.45 -8.19
N VAL A 82 1.30 -10.70 -7.76
CA VAL A 82 1.40 -9.79 -6.62
C VAL A 82 0.44 -10.25 -5.52
N SER A 83 0.98 -10.62 -4.36
CA SER A 83 0.17 -10.92 -3.19
C SER A 83 0.04 -9.70 -2.28
N TRP A 84 -1.16 -9.50 -1.75
CA TRP A 84 -1.50 -8.35 -0.92
C TRP A 84 -1.93 -8.80 0.47
N GLU A 85 -1.44 -8.08 1.47
CA GLU A 85 -2.01 -8.02 2.80
C GLU A 85 -2.55 -6.61 2.99
N VAL A 86 -3.81 -6.50 3.41
CA VAL A 86 -4.51 -5.22 3.58
C VAL A 86 -5.16 -5.23 4.96
N LEU A 87 -4.82 -4.23 5.78
CA LEU A 87 -5.36 -4.09 7.13
C LEU A 87 -5.89 -2.67 7.31
N GLN A 88 -7.14 -2.53 7.74
CA GLN A 88 -7.65 -1.23 8.15
C GLN A 88 -6.93 -0.81 9.44
N VAL A 89 -6.35 0.39 9.42
CA VAL A 89 -5.64 0.98 10.56
C VAL A 89 -6.27 2.32 10.93
N ARG A 90 -5.95 2.81 12.12
CA ARG A 90 -6.36 4.14 12.59
C ARG A 90 -5.18 4.85 13.25
N PRO A 91 -5.17 6.20 13.28
CA PRO A 91 -4.13 6.95 13.97
C PRO A 91 -3.99 6.51 15.43
N TYR A 92 -2.75 6.35 15.88
CA TYR A 92 -2.46 5.86 17.23
C TYR A 92 -2.89 6.88 18.29
N GLU A 93 -2.85 8.17 17.96
CA GLU A 93 -3.26 9.29 18.80
C GLU A 93 -4.72 9.17 19.25
N HIS A 94 -5.60 8.64 18.38
CA HIS A 94 -7.00 8.41 18.71
C HIS A 94 -7.15 7.31 19.77
N PHE A 95 -6.37 6.23 19.63
CA PHE A 95 -6.34 5.18 20.64
C PHE A 95 -5.77 5.69 21.97
N ALA A 96 -4.64 6.41 21.93
CA ALA A 96 -4.02 6.99 23.11
C ALA A 96 -4.95 7.99 23.84
N ALA A 97 -5.72 8.79 23.10
CA ALA A 97 -6.74 9.67 23.67
C ALA A 97 -7.86 8.87 24.36
N GLY A 98 -8.29 7.75 23.77
CA GLY A 98 -9.25 6.83 24.39
C GLY A 98 -8.75 6.25 25.71
N LEU A 99 -7.49 5.82 25.76
CA LEU A 99 -6.86 5.30 26.98
C LEU A 99 -6.82 6.35 28.09
N ARG A 100 -6.41 7.58 27.78
CA ARG A 100 -6.36 8.68 28.78
C ARG A 100 -7.73 8.92 29.41
N LYS A 101 -8.78 8.95 28.59
CA LYS A 101 -10.16 9.12 29.08
C LYS A 101 -10.57 8.01 30.04
N ALA A 102 -10.32 6.75 29.68
CA ALA A 102 -10.68 5.59 30.49
C ALA A 102 -9.99 5.59 31.87
N VAL A 103 -8.72 5.99 31.93
CA VAL A 103 -7.98 6.11 33.20
C VAL A 103 -8.48 7.28 34.03
N SER A 104 -8.79 8.44 33.43
CA SER A 104 -9.29 9.62 34.16
C SER A 104 -10.73 9.51 34.65
N SER A 105 -11.50 8.54 34.15
CA SER A 105 -12.88 8.26 34.57
C SER A 105 -12.98 7.16 35.64
N SER A 106 -11.85 6.71 36.20
CA SER A 106 -11.74 5.76 37.31
C SER A 106 -11.25 6.48 38.56
#